data_AF-A0A662W6V3-F1
#
_entry.id   AF-A0A662W6V3-F1
#
_cell.length_a   1.000
_cell.length_b   1.000
_cell.length_c   1.000
_cell.angle_alpha   90.00
_cell.angle_beta   90.00
_cell.angle_gamma   90.00
#
_symmetry.space_group_name_H-M   'P 1'
#
loop_
_entity.id
_entity.type
_entity.pdbx_description
1 polymer ?
#
loop_
_entity_poly.entity_id
_entity_poly.type
_entity_poly.pdbx_seq_one_letter_code
_entity_poly.pdbx_strand_id
1 'polypeptide(L)' 'MLRWILIQCANVAIRHDEYLRNFYLRIKKRRGHNIAIVATTRKMLVCIYYMLKRREVYNPR' A
#
# COMPACT_ATOMS: atom_id res chain seq x y z
N MET A 1 8.55 10.66 -13.62
CA MET A 1 8.06 11.40 -12.43
C MET A 1 7.04 10.61 -11.61
N LEU A 2 5.86 10.26 -12.16
CA LEU A 2 4.74 9.64 -11.42
C LEU A 2 5.11 8.38 -10.64
N ARG A 3 5.94 7.51 -11.24
CA ARG A 3 6.41 6.28 -10.60
C ARG A 3 7.12 6.55 -9.28
N TRP A 4 7.96 7.59 -9.22
CA TRP A 4 8.75 7.88 -8.02
C TRP A 4 7.89 8.42 -6.88
N ILE A 5 6.93 9.29 -7.19
CA ILE A 5 5.98 9.86 -6.22
C ILE A 5 5.12 8.74 -5.60
N LEU A 6 4.61 7.83 -6.43
CA LEU A 6 3.84 6.66 -5.99
C LEU A 6 4.65 5.72 -5.08
N ILE A 7 5.96 5.62 -5.31
CA ILE A 7 6.87 4.85 -4.47
C ILE A 7 7.03 5.53 -3.10
N GLN A 8 7.20 6.85 -3.06
CA GLN A 8 7.29 7.59 -1.80
C GLN A 8 6.00 7.47 -0.98
N CYS A 9 4.84 7.63 -1.61
CA CYS A 9 3.55 7.42 -0.95
C CYS A 9 3.41 6.01 -0.37
N ALA A 10 3.79 4.97 -1.14
CA ALA A 10 3.76 3.60 -0.64
C ALA A 10 4.71 3.38 0.54
N ASN A 11 5.87 4.04 0.55
CA ASN A 11 6.83 3.94 1.64
C ASN A 11 6.31 4.59 2.92
N VAL A 12 5.63 5.74 2.81
CA VAL A 12 4.94 6.38 3.95
C VAL A 12 3.82 5.50 4.48
N ALA A 13 3.02 4.87 3.61
CA ALA A 13 1.94 3.99 4.03
C ALA A 13 2.44 2.71 4.71
N ILE A 14 3.52 2.12 4.20
CA ILE A 14 4.21 0.98 4.86
C ILE A 14 4.70 1.36 6.25
N ARG A 15 5.02 2.64 6.49
CA ARG A 15 5.51 3.13 7.78
C ARG A 15 4.39 3.40 8.78
N HIS A 16 3.21 3.79 8.29
CA HIS A 16 2.05 4.11 9.12
C HIS A 16 1.14 2.92 9.42
N ASP A 17 1.10 1.92 8.55
CA ASP A 17 0.16 0.80 8.64
C ASP A 17 0.92 -0.53 8.70
N GLU A 18 0.82 -1.20 9.86
CA GLU A 18 1.53 -2.44 10.15
C GLU A 18 1.04 -3.61 9.26
N TYR A 19 -0.23 -3.58 8.84
CA TYR A 19 -0.80 -4.59 7.95
C TYR A 19 -0.22 -4.45 6.53
N LEU A 20 -0.12 -3.23 6.02
CA LEU A 20 0.55 -2.93 4.74
C LEU A 20 2.04 -3.27 4.79
N ARG A 21 2.71 -3.03 5.92
CA ARG A 21 4.11 -3.42 6.13
C ARG A 21 4.33 -4.92 6.04
N ASN A 22 3.50 -5.71 6.72
CA ASN A 22 3.60 -7.17 6.66
C ASN A 22 3.33 -7.71 5.24
N PHE A 23 2.37 -7.12 4.53
CA PHE A 23 2.11 -7.46 3.13
C PHE A 23 3.32 -7.15 2.24
N TYR A 24 3.91 -5.96 2.40
CA TYR A 24 5.09 -5.55 1.66
C TYR A 24 6.30 -6.46 1.93
N LEU A 25 6.58 -6.78 3.20
CA LEU A 25 7.71 -7.65 3.59
C LEU A 25 7.56 -9.06 3.01
N ARG A 26 6.34 -9.61 2.99
CA ARG A 26 6.06 -10.93 2.40
C ARG A 26 6.38 -10.97 0.91
N ILE A 27 6.01 -9.93 0.17
CA ILE A 27 6.29 -9.84 -1.27
C ILE A 27 7.77 -9.54 -1.51
N LYS A 28 8.39 -8.65 -0.70
CA LYS A 28 9.82 -8.33 -0.79
C LYS A 28 10.68 -9.58 -0.64
N LYS A 29 10.33 -10.47 0.29
CA LYS A 29 11.03 -11.74 0.51
C LYS A 29 10.95 -12.69 -0.69
N ARG A 30 9.84 -12.68 -1.46
CA ARG A 30 9.62 -13.59 -2.59
C ARG A 30 10.08 -13.06 -3.95
N ARG A 31 9.92 -11.75 -4.21
CA ARG A 31 10.09 -11.16 -5.56
C ARG A 31 10.98 -9.92 -5.59
N GLY A 32 11.59 -9.55 -4.46
CA GLY A 32 12.47 -8.39 -4.37
C GLY A 32 11.73 -7.06 -4.22
N HIS A 33 12.51 -6.01 -3.98
CA HIS A 33 12.02 -4.68 -3.57
C HIS A 33 11.13 -4.00 -4.62
N ASN A 34 11.57 -3.98 -5.88
CA ASN A 34 10.88 -3.26 -6.96
C ASN A 34 9.46 -3.80 -7.21
N ILE A 35 9.30 -5.13 -7.19
CA ILE A 35 8.00 -5.77 -7.40
C ILE A 35 7.11 -5.58 -6.16
N ALA A 36 7.70 -5.68 -4.96
CA ALA A 36 6.96 -5.50 -3.71
C ALA A 36 6.39 -4.09 -3.56
N ILE A 37 7.18 -3.05 -3.86
CA ILE A 37 6.72 -1.66 -3.80
C ILE A 37 5.56 -1.42 -4.78
N VAL A 38 5.67 -1.89 -6.03
CA VAL A 38 4.60 -1.68 -7.03
C VAL A 38 3.31 -2.39 -6.63
N ALA A 39 3.41 -3.61 -6.08
CA ALA A 39 2.26 -4.34 -5.56
C ALA A 39 1.60 -3.62 -4.37
N THR A 40 2.42 -3.09 -3.44
CA THR A 40 1.93 -2.32 -2.29
C THR A 40 1.30 -1.00 -2.72
N THR A 41 1.89 -0.25 -3.66
CA THR A 41 1.31 0.97 -4.23
C THR A 41 -0.07 0.71 -4.81
N ARG A 42 -0.26 -0.37 -5.60
CA ARG A 42 -1.56 -0.71 -6.17
C ARG A 42 -2.60 -1.00 -5.08
N LYS A 43 -2.24 -1.80 -4.08
CA LYS A 43 -3.13 -2.13 -2.97
C LYS A 43 -3.50 -0.89 -2.14
N MET A 44 -2.52 -0.03 -1.88
CA MET A 44 -2.70 1.24 -1.17
C MET A 44 -3.61 2.21 -1.94
N LEU A 45 -3.39 2.39 -3.25
CA LEU A 45 -4.22 3.25 -4.09
C LEU A 45 -5.69 2.82 -4.05
N VAL A 46 -5.92 1.51 -4.15
CA VAL A 46 -7.26 0.93 -4.06
C VAL A 46 -7.85 1.16 -2.66
N CYS A 47 -7.07 0.96 -1.60
CA CYS A 47 -7.51 1.21 -0.22
C CYS A 47 -7.92 2.68 0.00
N ILE A 48 -7.10 3.62 -0.45
CA ILE A 48 -7.39 5.07 -0.37
C ILE A 48 -8.61 5.43 -1.21
N TYR A 49 -8.72 4.91 -2.43
CA TYR A 49 -9.87 5.14 -3.29
C TYR A 49 -11.16 4.64 -2.63
N TYR A 50 -11.14 3.44 -2.03
CA TYR A 50 -12.28 2.92 -1.31
C TYR A 50 -12.58 3.71 -0.03
N MET A 51 -11.56 4.13 0.74
CA MET A 51 -11.74 4.99 1.92
C MET A 51 -12.37 6.35 1.55
N LEU A 52 -11.89 6.99 0.48
CA LEU A 52 -12.40 8.28 0.02
C LEU A 52 -13.81 8.16 -0.59
N LYS A 53 -14.04 7.09 -1.36
CA LYS A 53 -15.33 6.84 -2.03
C LYS A 53 -16.41 6.38 -1.06
N ARG A 54 -16.05 5.69 0.03
CA ARG A 54 -17.04 5.15 0.97
C ARG A 54 -17.40 6.08 2.12
N ARG A 55 -16.57 7.03 2.56
CA ARG A 55 -16.89 7.98 3.67
C ARG A 55 -17.56 7.35 4.92
N GLU A 56 -17.46 6.04 5.08
CA GLU A 56 -18.04 5.29 6.18
C GLU A 56 -16.95 4.46 6.81
N VAL A 57 -17.00 4.45 8.13
CA VAL A 57 -16.13 3.71 9.04
C VAL A 57 -16.02 2.28 8.53
N TYR A 58 -14.78 1.81 8.43
CA TYR A 58 -14.47 0.42 8.17
C TYR A 58 -15.21 -0.41 9.21
N ASN A 59 -16.28 -1.08 8.81
CA ASN A 59 -17.04 -2.02 9.62
C ASN A 59 -16.66 -3.43 9.16
N PRO A 60 -15.55 -4.02 9.66
CA PRO A 60 -15.39 -5.45 9.61
C PRO A 60 -16.30 -5.99 10.72
N ARG A 61 -17.47 -6.51 10.34
CA ARG A 61 -18.45 -7.20 11.21
C ARG A 61 -18.12 -7.30 12.69
#